data_AF-M2ZYC3-F1
#
_entry.id   AF-M2ZYC3-F1
#
_cell.length_a   1.000
_cell.length_b   1.000
_cell.length_c   1.000
_cell.angle_alpha   90.00
_cell.angle_beta   90.00
_cell.angle_gamma   90.00
#
_symmetry.space_group_name_H-M   'P 1'
#
loop_
_entity.id
_entity.type
_entity.pdbx_description
1 polymer ?
#
loop_
_entity_poly.entity_id
_entity_poly.type
_entity_poly.pdbx_seq_one_letter_code
_entity_poly.pdbx_strand_id
1 'polypeptide(L)'
;MIAPHGHDFPKLSPSIKIEEETVPGYREERFYPVRLGEVFHSRYKVLAKLGFGTASTVWLCRDLEHATSHFWVLKVCIAQDDSAEVNNELLVSRQLAAVEGEHPGRQWIRICDDDFQIESAQGVHQCLVFRPMGMTFTEFRNMLPAKAFDKELLQRTLHLVAVALDFLHQAGVVHTDLSPNNILLGIHDSAILSDIEKAEIENPSPRKVLPHRVIYTSQGMPITSGALAISDFGAAKIGANHSGDVMPAVYRAPEVIMNMSWDCKIDTWAFGVMIWDLFEGGRLFRAIKDNVIDDEVHLAEMVSLMGPPPKEFLQRSPDCSRYWNSEGRWIAETPIPQQSLETRERRLEGRDKKMLLTLVRKILRWLPEERASAYDVFEDDFILQYLREDKAKSR
;
A
#
# COMPACT_ATOMS: atom_id res chain seq x y z
N MET A 1 -2.73 22.79 -35.26
CA MET A 1 -1.59 23.73 -35.45
C MET A 1 -0.60 23.46 -34.34
N ILE A 2 0.55 22.89 -34.69
CA ILE A 2 1.62 22.55 -33.75
C ILE A 2 2.44 23.83 -33.57
N ALA A 3 2.51 24.35 -32.34
CA ALA A 3 3.40 25.46 -32.03
C ALA A 3 4.86 24.96 -32.04
N PRO A 4 5.76 25.57 -32.82
CA PRO A 4 7.20 25.37 -32.69
C PRO A 4 7.74 26.36 -31.67
N HIS A 5 8.46 25.89 -30.64
CA HIS A 5 9.58 26.56 -29.94
C HIS A 5 9.86 25.81 -28.63
N GLY A 6 11.14 25.51 -28.39
CA GLY A 6 11.60 24.67 -27.29
C GLY A 6 11.36 25.30 -25.93
N HIS A 7 10.67 24.55 -25.06
CA HIS A 7 10.90 24.67 -23.63
C HIS A 7 12.13 23.82 -23.31
N ASP A 8 13.24 24.48 -22.99
CA ASP A 8 14.44 23.82 -22.49
C ASP A 8 14.06 23.14 -21.16
N PHE A 9 14.14 21.82 -21.11
CA PHE A 9 13.81 21.05 -19.90
C PHE A 9 15.08 20.86 -19.05
N PRO A 10 14.98 20.79 -17.71
CA PRO A 10 16.14 20.54 -16.88
C PRO A 10 16.74 19.15 -17.18
N LYS A 11 18.00 19.12 -17.64
CA LYS A 11 18.73 17.87 -17.92
C LYS A 11 19.48 17.41 -16.68
N LEU A 12 19.23 16.17 -16.29
CA LEU A 12 19.92 15.53 -15.17
C LEU A 12 21.19 14.83 -15.64
N SER A 13 22.20 14.79 -14.77
CA SER A 13 23.49 14.14 -15.07
C SER A 13 23.30 12.65 -15.39
N PRO A 14 23.92 12.12 -16.45
CA PRO A 14 23.94 10.68 -16.73
C PRO A 14 24.55 9.84 -15.59
N SER A 15 25.42 10.42 -14.75
CA SER A 15 26.12 9.72 -13.67
C SER A 15 25.30 9.48 -12.41
N ILE A 16 24.18 10.20 -12.23
CA ILE A 16 23.35 10.11 -11.03
C ILE A 16 22.22 9.10 -11.29
N LYS A 17 22.04 8.16 -10.37
CA LYS A 17 20.87 7.28 -10.38
C LYS A 17 19.65 8.06 -9.92
N ILE A 18 18.58 8.02 -10.70
CA ILE A 18 17.30 8.64 -10.37
C ILE A 18 16.18 7.63 -10.52
N GLU A 19 15.06 7.86 -9.83
CA GLU A 19 13.81 7.18 -10.10
C GLU A 19 13.95 5.64 -10.10
N GLU A 20 13.50 4.95 -11.15
CA GLU A 20 13.59 3.49 -11.26
C GLU A 20 15.02 2.96 -11.16
N GLU A 21 16.06 3.74 -11.45
CA GLU A 21 17.46 3.32 -11.28
C GLU A 21 17.87 3.10 -9.81
N THR A 22 17.07 3.64 -8.89
CA THR A 22 17.34 3.57 -7.44
C THR A 22 16.74 2.33 -6.78
N VAL A 23 15.83 1.63 -7.47
CA VAL A 23 15.16 0.46 -6.88
C VAL A 23 16.12 -0.75 -6.85
N PRO A 24 16.03 -1.61 -5.81
CA PRO A 24 16.81 -2.83 -5.74
C PRO A 24 16.57 -3.72 -6.97
N GLY A 25 17.64 -4.28 -7.54
CA GLY A 25 17.53 -5.19 -8.69
C GLY A 25 17.16 -4.52 -10.02
N TYR A 26 17.24 -3.18 -10.14
CA TYR A 26 16.98 -2.48 -11.40
C TYR A 26 17.81 -3.04 -12.55
N ARG A 27 17.11 -3.38 -13.64
CA ARG A 27 17.67 -3.82 -14.92
C ARG A 27 17.01 -3.02 -16.03
N GLU A 28 17.76 -2.11 -16.64
CA GLU A 28 17.19 -1.13 -17.57
C GLU A 28 16.42 -1.77 -18.72
N GLU A 29 16.93 -2.89 -19.24
CA GLU A 29 16.35 -3.65 -20.34
C GLU A 29 14.96 -4.21 -20.01
N ARG A 30 14.65 -4.44 -18.73
CA ARG A 30 13.34 -4.94 -18.31
C ARG A 30 12.27 -3.85 -18.28
N PHE A 31 12.64 -2.57 -18.27
CA PHE A 31 11.68 -1.46 -18.21
C PHE A 31 11.39 -0.91 -19.61
N TYR A 32 10.10 -0.84 -19.99
CA TYR A 32 9.72 -0.20 -21.24
C TYR A 32 10.06 1.31 -21.21
N PRO A 33 10.72 1.86 -22.24
CA PRO A 33 11.17 3.26 -22.26
C PRO A 33 10.03 4.21 -22.70
N VAL A 34 8.99 4.33 -21.87
CA VAL A 34 7.82 5.19 -22.13
C VAL A 34 8.25 6.63 -22.40
N ARG A 35 7.64 7.27 -23.41
CA ARG A 35 7.89 8.68 -23.75
C ARG A 35 6.67 9.56 -23.49
N LEU A 36 6.90 10.77 -22.97
CA LEU A 36 5.83 11.77 -22.91
C LEU A 36 5.29 12.06 -24.32
N GLY A 37 3.96 12.07 -24.45
CA GLY A 37 3.24 12.21 -25.72
C GLY A 37 3.05 10.91 -26.51
N GLU A 38 3.67 9.80 -26.11
CA GLU A 38 3.41 8.47 -26.67
C GLU A 38 1.93 8.10 -26.47
N VAL A 39 1.35 7.41 -27.45
CA VAL A 39 -0.04 7.00 -27.43
C VAL A 39 -0.11 5.48 -27.45
N PHE A 40 -0.59 4.89 -26.36
CA PHE A 40 -0.81 3.45 -26.26
C PHE A 40 -2.23 3.09 -26.69
N HIS A 41 -2.34 1.98 -27.41
CA HIS A 41 -3.61 1.42 -27.89
C HIS A 41 -4.52 2.46 -28.57
N SER A 42 -3.92 3.41 -29.31
CA SER A 42 -4.61 4.53 -29.97
C SER A 42 -5.47 5.43 -29.06
N ARG A 43 -5.37 5.27 -27.73
CA ARG A 43 -6.29 5.87 -26.75
C ARG A 43 -5.57 6.59 -25.63
N TYR A 44 -4.52 6.00 -25.06
CA TYR A 44 -3.89 6.51 -23.84
C TYR A 44 -2.66 7.34 -24.18
N LYS A 45 -2.83 8.68 -24.23
CA LYS A 45 -1.71 9.60 -24.48
C LYS A 45 -0.99 9.93 -23.17
N VAL A 46 0.29 9.58 -23.06
CA VAL A 46 1.12 9.84 -21.88
C VAL A 46 1.36 11.34 -21.70
N LEU A 47 1.11 11.85 -20.49
CA LEU A 47 1.22 13.27 -20.14
C LEU A 47 2.37 13.53 -19.16
N ALA A 48 2.43 12.77 -18.08
CA ALA A 48 3.39 12.94 -16.99
C ALA A 48 3.68 11.59 -16.32
N LYS A 49 4.88 11.44 -15.77
CA LYS A 49 5.20 10.30 -14.91
C LYS A 49 4.69 10.60 -13.50
N LEU A 50 4.02 9.63 -12.88
CA LEU A 50 3.49 9.76 -11.51
C LEU A 50 4.27 8.94 -10.49
N GLY A 51 4.95 7.88 -10.94
CA GLY A 51 5.71 7.04 -10.03
C GLY A 51 6.40 5.86 -10.70
N PHE A 52 7.05 5.05 -9.88
CA PHE A 52 7.77 3.85 -10.29
C PHE A 52 7.91 2.89 -9.11
N GLY A 53 8.21 1.63 -9.40
CA GLY A 53 8.54 0.61 -8.42
C GLY A 53 9.50 -0.42 -9.00
N THR A 54 9.77 -1.48 -8.25
CA THR A 54 10.67 -2.58 -8.68
C THR A 54 10.17 -3.31 -9.94
N ALA A 55 8.86 -3.29 -10.19
CA ALA A 55 8.22 -4.06 -11.26
C ALA A 55 7.44 -3.20 -12.28
N SER A 56 7.43 -1.87 -12.19
CA SER A 56 6.66 -1.04 -13.13
C SER A 56 7.02 0.45 -13.09
N THR A 57 6.55 1.20 -14.09
CA THR A 57 6.43 2.66 -14.08
C THR A 57 4.97 3.08 -14.22
N VAL A 58 4.60 4.23 -13.66
CA VAL A 58 3.22 4.70 -13.56
C VAL A 58 3.08 6.09 -14.17
N TRP A 59 2.08 6.27 -15.04
CA TRP A 59 1.96 7.43 -15.92
C TRP A 59 0.54 7.99 -15.93
N LEU A 60 0.41 9.31 -15.86
CA LEU A 60 -0.85 10.00 -16.15
C LEU A 60 -1.05 10.03 -17.66
N CYS A 61 -2.23 9.64 -18.11
CA CYS A 61 -2.62 9.62 -19.52
C CYS A 61 -3.90 10.41 -19.75
N ARG A 62 -4.03 11.02 -20.93
CA ARG A 62 -5.31 11.52 -21.45
C ARG A 62 -6.00 10.42 -22.25
N ASP A 63 -7.30 10.27 -22.05
CA ASP A 63 -8.17 9.47 -22.91
C ASP A 63 -8.46 10.21 -24.22
N LEU A 64 -8.11 9.62 -25.37
CA LEU A 64 -8.36 10.18 -26.69
C LEU A 64 -9.69 9.74 -27.31
N GLU A 65 -10.35 8.72 -26.77
CA GLU A 65 -11.64 8.24 -27.29
C GLU A 65 -12.81 9.08 -26.80
N HIS A 66 -12.74 9.56 -25.56
CA HIS A 66 -13.82 10.33 -24.94
C HIS A 66 -13.61 11.84 -25.13
N ALA A 67 -14.65 12.54 -25.60
CA ALA A 67 -14.59 13.96 -25.99
C ALA A 67 -14.45 14.95 -24.80
N THR A 68 -14.49 14.47 -23.55
CA THR A 68 -14.33 15.28 -22.32
C THR A 68 -13.02 14.92 -21.63
N SER A 69 -12.42 15.87 -20.88
CA SER A 69 -11.17 15.77 -20.11
C SER A 69 -11.09 14.57 -19.16
N HIS A 70 -10.99 13.37 -19.71
CA HIS A 70 -10.92 12.12 -18.99
C HIS A 70 -9.47 11.66 -18.94
N PHE A 71 -9.05 11.26 -17.75
CA PHE A 71 -7.68 10.91 -17.46
C PHE A 71 -7.63 9.48 -16.93
N TRP A 72 -6.55 8.81 -17.26
CA TRP A 72 -6.25 7.46 -16.81
C TRP A 72 -4.85 7.41 -16.20
N VAL A 73 -4.63 6.42 -15.34
CA VAL A 73 -3.30 6.07 -14.87
C VAL A 73 -2.89 4.76 -15.55
N LEU A 74 -1.83 4.83 -16.34
CA LEU A 74 -1.23 3.69 -17.03
C LEU A 74 -0.04 3.19 -16.22
N LYS A 75 -0.12 1.96 -15.72
CA LYS A 75 1.00 1.22 -15.13
C LYS A 75 1.59 0.31 -16.19
N VAL A 76 2.86 0.52 -16.53
CA VAL A 76 3.60 -0.31 -17.50
C VAL A 76 4.54 -1.20 -16.70
N CYS A 77 4.23 -2.49 -16.67
CA CYS A 77 5.04 -3.49 -15.97
C CYS A 77 6.37 -3.74 -16.69
N ILE A 78 7.34 -4.25 -15.94
CA ILE A 78 8.58 -4.77 -16.53
C ILE A 78 8.26 -5.92 -17.50
N ALA A 79 9.16 -6.16 -18.45
CA ALA A 79 9.02 -7.25 -19.41
C ALA A 79 8.88 -8.58 -18.67
N GLN A 80 8.09 -9.48 -19.23
CA GLN A 80 7.99 -10.89 -18.87
C GLN A 80 8.49 -11.72 -20.06
N ASP A 81 9.09 -12.87 -19.76
CA ASP A 81 9.64 -13.76 -20.79
C ASP A 81 8.53 -14.52 -21.51
N ASP A 82 7.41 -14.77 -20.84
CA ASP A 82 6.26 -15.50 -21.34
C ASP A 82 5.02 -14.57 -21.39
N SER A 83 4.45 -14.41 -22.58
CA SER A 83 3.22 -13.62 -22.77
C SER A 83 1.98 -14.27 -22.19
N ALA A 84 2.02 -15.58 -21.92
CA ALA A 84 0.95 -16.32 -21.26
C ALA A 84 0.91 -16.11 -19.75
N GLU A 85 1.99 -15.59 -19.14
CA GLU A 85 2.01 -15.28 -17.72
C GLU A 85 1.10 -14.08 -17.44
N VAL A 86 -0.03 -14.34 -16.76
CA VAL A 86 -0.95 -13.26 -16.41
C VAL A 86 -0.42 -12.51 -15.20
N ASN A 87 -0.35 -11.19 -15.31
CA ASN A 87 0.02 -10.33 -14.19
C ASN A 87 -0.91 -10.55 -12.98
N ASN A 88 -0.31 -10.69 -11.79
CA ASN A 88 -1.06 -11.00 -10.57
C ASN A 88 -2.10 -9.93 -10.19
N GLU A 89 -1.80 -8.65 -10.39
CA GLU A 89 -2.72 -7.55 -10.10
C GLU A 89 -3.95 -7.58 -11.04
N LEU A 90 -3.76 -8.05 -12.27
CA LEU A 90 -4.85 -8.28 -13.22
C LEU A 90 -5.69 -9.51 -12.83
N LEU A 91 -5.07 -10.61 -12.41
CA LEU A 91 -5.79 -11.78 -11.89
C LEU A 91 -6.67 -11.42 -10.70
N VAL A 92 -6.12 -10.66 -9.74
CA VAL A 92 -6.87 -10.19 -8.56
C VAL A 92 -7.99 -9.23 -8.97
N SER A 93 -7.74 -8.30 -9.89
CA SER A 93 -8.78 -7.39 -10.40
C SER A 93 -9.95 -8.16 -11.03
N ARG A 94 -9.67 -9.19 -11.84
CA ARG A 94 -10.69 -10.05 -12.45
C ARG A 94 -11.47 -10.85 -11.41
N GLN A 95 -10.79 -11.42 -10.40
CA GLN A 95 -11.42 -12.13 -9.29
C GLN A 95 -12.40 -11.22 -8.53
N LEU A 96 -11.98 -10.02 -8.17
CA LEU A 96 -12.81 -9.04 -7.45
C LEU A 96 -13.98 -8.54 -8.28
N ALA A 97 -13.78 -8.35 -9.59
CA ALA A 97 -14.84 -7.93 -10.51
C ALA A 97 -15.93 -9.01 -10.64
N ALA A 98 -15.56 -10.29 -10.58
CA ALA A 98 -16.44 -11.44 -10.72
C ALA A 98 -17.28 -11.76 -9.46
N VAL A 99 -16.99 -11.15 -8.30
CA VAL A 99 -17.78 -11.34 -7.08
C VAL A 99 -19.20 -10.83 -7.30
N GLU A 100 -20.18 -11.71 -7.13
CA GLU A 100 -21.61 -11.38 -7.18
C GLU A 100 -22.08 -10.74 -5.86
N GLY A 101 -23.09 -9.87 -5.95
CA GLY A 101 -23.66 -9.17 -4.80
C GLY A 101 -23.08 -7.78 -4.56
N GLU A 102 -23.79 -6.99 -3.77
CA GLU A 102 -23.35 -5.67 -3.34
C GLU A 102 -22.58 -5.77 -2.03
N HIS A 103 -21.39 -5.18 -1.99
CA HIS A 103 -20.63 -5.00 -0.76
C HIS A 103 -20.14 -3.55 -0.68
N PRO A 104 -20.37 -2.82 0.44
CA PRO A 104 -20.03 -1.40 0.54
C PRO A 104 -18.52 -1.14 0.41
N GLY A 105 -17.70 -2.14 0.73
CA GLY A 105 -16.24 -2.09 0.58
C GLY A 105 -15.71 -2.14 -0.85
N ARG A 106 -16.53 -2.61 -1.82
CA ARG A 106 -16.10 -2.79 -3.22
C ARG A 106 -15.61 -1.49 -3.86
N GLN A 107 -16.27 -0.37 -3.55
CA GLN A 107 -15.92 0.95 -4.09
C GLN A 107 -14.59 1.51 -3.54
N TRP A 108 -14.08 0.94 -2.45
CA TRP A 108 -12.82 1.32 -1.80
C TRP A 108 -11.64 0.45 -2.22
N ILE A 109 -11.83 -0.41 -3.23
CA ILE A 109 -10.76 -1.20 -3.83
C ILE A 109 -10.45 -0.68 -5.22
N ARG A 110 -9.17 -0.37 -5.47
CA ARG A 110 -8.71 0.02 -6.80
C ARG A 110 -8.52 -1.22 -7.66
N ILE A 111 -9.35 -1.35 -8.70
CA ILE A 111 -9.26 -2.43 -9.70
C ILE A 111 -8.76 -1.89 -11.04
N CYS A 112 -8.21 -2.78 -11.86
CA CYS A 112 -7.86 -2.49 -13.24
C CYS A 112 -9.14 -2.28 -14.08
N ASP A 113 -9.30 -1.09 -14.66
CA ASP A 113 -10.45 -0.75 -15.53
C ASP A 113 -10.25 -1.24 -16.98
N ASP A 114 -9.01 -1.27 -17.47
CA ASP A 114 -8.64 -1.83 -18.78
C ASP A 114 -7.21 -2.39 -18.75
N ASP A 115 -6.89 -3.32 -19.64
CA ASP A 115 -5.58 -3.97 -19.71
C ASP A 115 -5.19 -4.30 -21.16
N PHE A 116 -3.89 -4.21 -21.46
CA PHE A 116 -3.35 -4.63 -22.75
C PHE A 116 -1.88 -5.01 -22.63
N GLN A 117 -1.32 -5.61 -23.68
CA GLN A 117 0.09 -5.98 -23.74
C GLN A 117 0.80 -5.20 -24.84
N ILE A 118 2.07 -4.87 -24.59
CA ILE A 118 2.97 -4.30 -25.58
C ILE A 118 4.25 -5.13 -25.68
N GLU A 119 4.80 -5.26 -26.88
CA GLU A 119 6.03 -6.00 -27.12
C GLU A 119 7.23 -5.06 -27.16
N SER A 120 8.35 -5.53 -26.60
CA SER A 120 9.66 -4.91 -26.76
C SER A 120 10.69 -5.98 -27.14
N ALA A 121 11.92 -5.54 -27.44
CA ALA A 121 13.02 -6.47 -27.70
C ALA A 121 13.35 -7.40 -26.51
N GLN A 122 12.80 -7.12 -25.32
CA GLN A 122 13.13 -7.80 -24.05
C GLN A 122 11.97 -8.66 -23.53
N GLY A 123 10.86 -8.73 -24.26
CA GLY A 123 9.69 -9.52 -23.91
C GLY A 123 8.41 -8.70 -23.98
N VAL A 124 7.38 -9.19 -23.29
CA VAL A 124 6.05 -8.58 -23.27
C VAL A 124 5.86 -7.80 -21.98
N HIS A 125 5.33 -6.60 -22.09
CA HIS A 125 4.98 -5.77 -20.95
C HIS A 125 3.46 -5.76 -20.78
N GLN A 126 2.98 -6.19 -19.63
CA GLN A 126 1.59 -5.96 -19.25
C GLN A 126 1.39 -4.48 -18.92
N CYS A 127 0.40 -3.87 -19.55
CA CYS A 127 -0.10 -2.54 -19.26
C CYS A 127 -1.43 -2.65 -18.52
N LEU A 128 -1.55 -1.94 -17.41
CA LEU A 128 -2.74 -1.90 -16.56
C LEU A 128 -3.24 -0.45 -16.48
N VAL A 129 -4.54 -0.25 -16.72
CA VAL A 129 -5.19 1.06 -16.74
C VAL A 129 -6.09 1.18 -15.53
N PHE A 130 -5.93 2.27 -14.79
CA PHE A 130 -6.68 2.53 -13.56
C PHE A 130 -7.25 3.93 -13.56
N ARG A 131 -8.36 4.13 -12.85
CA ARG A 131 -8.79 5.47 -12.45
C ARG A 131 -7.67 6.23 -11.72
N PRO A 132 -7.52 7.54 -11.99
CA PRO A 132 -6.60 8.39 -11.27
C PRO A 132 -6.94 8.49 -9.79
N MET A 133 -5.91 8.36 -8.95
CA MET A 133 -5.97 8.54 -7.51
C MET A 133 -4.88 9.55 -7.11
N GLY A 134 -5.07 10.21 -5.98
CA GLY A 134 -4.09 11.10 -5.40
C GLY A 134 -2.91 10.37 -4.77
N MET A 135 -2.17 11.10 -3.95
CA MET A 135 -1.02 10.58 -3.20
C MET A 135 -1.40 9.45 -2.22
N THR A 136 -0.37 8.74 -1.77
CA THR A 136 -0.47 7.74 -0.72
C THR A 136 -0.82 8.38 0.63
N PHE A 137 -1.37 7.59 1.55
CA PHE A 137 -1.61 8.04 2.92
C PHE A 137 -0.31 8.32 3.67
N THR A 138 0.81 7.66 3.32
CA THR A 138 2.14 8.02 3.81
C THR A 138 2.50 9.46 3.44
N GLU A 139 2.38 9.83 2.17
CA GLU A 139 2.68 11.18 1.68
C GLU A 139 1.74 12.21 2.30
N PHE A 140 0.44 11.91 2.32
CA PHE A 140 -0.56 12.79 2.91
C PHE A 140 -0.27 13.05 4.39
N ARG A 141 -0.06 11.98 5.16
CA ARG A 141 0.30 12.07 6.58
C ARG A 141 1.56 12.92 6.77
N ASN A 142 2.59 12.75 5.95
CA ASN A 142 3.86 13.46 6.09
C ASN A 142 3.75 14.97 5.89
N MET A 143 2.69 15.46 5.24
CA MET A 143 2.41 16.89 5.07
C MET A 143 1.61 17.50 6.22
N LEU A 144 1.05 16.69 7.12
CA LEU A 144 0.32 17.19 8.28
C LEU A 144 1.30 17.71 9.36
N PRO A 145 0.90 18.69 10.19
CA PRO A 145 1.80 19.35 11.16
C PRO A 145 2.54 18.38 12.10
N ALA A 146 1.87 17.33 12.56
CA ALA A 146 2.43 16.32 13.46
C ALA A 146 2.95 15.06 12.74
N LYS A 147 2.96 15.07 11.39
CA LYS A 147 3.13 13.88 10.56
C LYS A 147 2.23 12.72 11.01
N ALA A 148 1.00 13.06 11.37
CA ALA A 148 0.04 12.13 11.94
C ALA A 148 -1.38 12.66 11.79
N PHE A 149 -2.34 11.75 11.70
CA PHE A 149 -3.77 12.04 11.61
C PHE A 149 -4.31 12.47 12.98
N ASP A 150 -5.37 13.27 13.01
CA ASP A 150 -6.15 13.44 14.24
C ASP A 150 -7.07 12.22 14.48
N LYS A 151 -7.77 12.22 15.62
CA LYS A 151 -8.65 11.10 16.00
C LYS A 151 -9.75 10.85 14.98
N GLU A 152 -10.41 11.93 14.51
CA GLU A 152 -11.59 11.82 13.64
C GLU A 152 -11.18 11.29 12.25
N LEU A 153 -10.09 11.82 11.69
CA LEU A 153 -9.52 11.36 10.43
C LEU A 153 -9.02 9.91 10.53
N LEU A 154 -8.38 9.53 11.65
CA LEU A 154 -7.99 8.15 11.89
C LEU A 154 -9.21 7.22 11.90
N GLN A 155 -10.24 7.54 12.69
CA GLN A 155 -11.44 6.69 12.81
C GLN A 155 -12.14 6.50 11.46
N ARG A 156 -12.29 7.58 10.68
CA ARG A 156 -12.84 7.51 9.31
C ARG A 156 -11.99 6.64 8.38
N THR A 157 -10.67 6.80 8.44
CA THR A 157 -9.74 6.00 7.64
C THR A 157 -9.85 4.51 7.99
N LEU A 158 -9.76 4.18 9.27
CA LEU A 158 -9.82 2.81 9.76
C LEU A 158 -11.16 2.15 9.43
N HIS A 159 -12.27 2.88 9.52
CA HIS A 159 -13.58 2.39 9.13
C HIS A 159 -13.63 1.99 7.65
N LEU A 160 -13.25 2.90 6.74
CA LEU A 160 -13.29 2.64 5.31
C LEU A 160 -12.35 1.52 4.88
N VAL A 161 -11.12 1.49 5.44
CA VAL A 161 -10.16 0.41 5.18
C VAL A 161 -10.69 -0.93 5.68
N ALA A 162 -11.27 -1.00 6.88
CA ALA A 162 -11.79 -2.26 7.42
C ALA A 162 -12.99 -2.78 6.60
N VAL A 163 -13.89 -1.91 6.15
CA VAL A 163 -15.00 -2.27 5.25
C VAL A 163 -14.48 -2.75 3.88
N ALA A 164 -13.43 -2.11 3.35
CA ALA A 164 -12.77 -2.54 2.12
C ALA A 164 -12.07 -3.89 2.27
N LEU A 165 -11.43 -4.11 3.42
CA LEU A 165 -10.71 -5.33 3.72
C LEU A 165 -11.66 -6.53 3.92
N ASP A 166 -12.82 -6.30 4.53
CA ASP A 166 -13.88 -7.31 4.65
C ASP A 166 -14.36 -7.79 3.26
N PHE A 167 -14.52 -6.87 2.30
CA PHE A 167 -14.82 -7.25 0.91
C PHE A 167 -13.72 -8.13 0.31
N LEU A 168 -12.45 -7.75 0.44
CA LEU A 168 -11.32 -8.53 -0.09
C LEU A 168 -11.31 -9.94 0.49
N HIS A 169 -11.50 -10.05 1.81
CA HIS A 169 -11.46 -11.33 2.52
C HIS A 169 -12.63 -12.23 2.13
N GLN A 170 -13.85 -11.68 1.98
CA GLN A 170 -15.00 -12.41 1.47
C GLN A 170 -14.84 -12.84 0.00
N ALA A 171 -14.09 -12.06 -0.80
CA ALA A 171 -13.72 -12.42 -2.17
C ALA A 171 -12.60 -13.48 -2.26
N GLY A 172 -12.06 -13.92 -1.11
CA GLY A 172 -10.96 -14.87 -1.03
C GLY A 172 -9.61 -14.28 -1.43
N VAL A 173 -9.43 -12.96 -1.29
CA VAL A 173 -8.19 -12.23 -1.60
C VAL A 173 -7.53 -11.77 -0.31
N VAL A 174 -6.24 -12.11 -0.15
CA VAL A 174 -5.36 -11.58 0.90
C VAL A 174 -4.44 -10.55 0.28
N HIS A 175 -4.41 -9.33 0.82
CA HIS A 175 -3.61 -8.23 0.26
C HIS A 175 -2.11 -8.48 0.43
N THR A 176 -1.70 -9.01 1.59
CA THR A 176 -0.32 -9.32 2.00
C THR A 176 0.61 -8.12 2.18
N ASP A 177 0.32 -6.97 1.58
CA ASP A 177 1.13 -5.74 1.69
C ASP A 177 0.32 -4.53 2.18
N LEU A 178 -0.57 -4.72 3.16
CA LEU A 178 -1.41 -3.61 3.63
C LEU A 178 -0.58 -2.61 4.45
N SER A 179 -0.50 -1.37 3.98
CA SER A 179 0.19 -0.27 4.66
C SER A 179 -0.28 1.10 4.15
N PRO A 180 0.07 2.23 4.79
CA PRO A 180 -0.26 3.57 4.30
C PRO A 180 0.32 3.93 2.93
N ASN A 181 1.32 3.19 2.43
CA ASN A 181 1.84 3.37 1.07
C ASN A 181 0.85 2.84 0.02
N ASN A 182 0.01 1.88 0.40
CA ASN A 182 -0.92 1.17 -0.48
C ASN A 182 -2.37 1.61 -0.27
N ILE A 183 -2.57 2.75 0.42
CA ILE A 183 -3.85 3.45 0.53
C ILE A 183 -3.70 4.81 -0.15
N LEU A 184 -4.53 5.07 -1.15
CA LEU A 184 -4.48 6.29 -1.95
C LEU A 184 -5.64 7.22 -1.61
N LEU A 185 -5.39 8.53 -1.62
CA LEU A 185 -6.45 9.53 -1.56
C LEU A 185 -7.28 9.53 -2.85
N GLY A 186 -8.60 9.63 -2.73
CA GLY A 186 -9.47 9.79 -3.89
C GLY A 186 -9.40 11.18 -4.49
N ILE A 187 -9.81 11.28 -5.76
CA ILE A 187 -9.95 12.54 -6.49
C ILE A 187 -11.43 12.78 -6.78
N HIS A 188 -11.99 13.81 -6.14
CA HIS A 188 -13.36 14.28 -6.38
C HIS A 188 -13.40 15.30 -7.52
N ASP A 189 -12.44 16.23 -7.57
CA ASP A 189 -12.33 17.24 -8.63
C ASP A 189 -11.21 16.87 -9.61
N SER A 190 -11.60 16.44 -10.82
CA SER A 190 -10.67 16.06 -11.87
C SER A 190 -9.93 17.24 -12.50
N ALA A 191 -10.31 18.50 -12.22
CA ALA A 191 -9.60 19.68 -12.70
C ALA A 191 -8.11 19.65 -12.29
N ILE A 192 -7.81 19.06 -11.14
CA ILE A 192 -6.44 18.88 -10.64
C ILE A 192 -5.53 18.11 -11.61
N LEU A 193 -6.10 17.18 -12.38
CA LEU A 193 -5.34 16.39 -13.37
C LEU A 193 -5.03 17.22 -14.62
N SER A 194 -5.93 18.15 -14.96
CA SER A 194 -5.69 19.11 -16.04
C SER A 194 -4.62 20.13 -15.65
N ASP A 195 -4.58 20.53 -14.38
CA ASP A 195 -3.53 21.39 -13.84
C ASP A 195 -2.16 20.71 -13.86
N ILE A 196 -2.08 19.41 -13.54
CA ILE A 196 -0.83 18.63 -13.66
C ILE A 196 -0.33 18.62 -15.10
N GLU A 197 -1.21 18.36 -16.05
CA GLU A 197 -0.83 18.37 -17.46
C GLU A 197 -0.35 19.75 -17.91
N LYS A 198 -1.09 20.81 -17.55
CA LYS A 198 -0.71 22.18 -17.87
C LYS A 198 0.65 22.52 -17.25
N ALA A 199 0.88 22.13 -16.01
CA ALA A 199 2.16 22.34 -15.33
C ALA A 199 3.31 21.60 -16.01
N GLU A 200 3.12 20.36 -16.47
CA GLU A 200 4.15 19.62 -17.21
C GLU A 200 4.43 20.22 -18.59
N ILE A 201 3.45 20.87 -19.24
CA ILE A 201 3.65 21.61 -20.49
C ILE A 201 4.43 22.91 -20.23
N GLU A 202 4.03 23.68 -19.22
CA GLU A 202 4.59 25.00 -18.92
C GLU A 202 5.98 24.92 -18.28
N ASN A 203 6.19 23.92 -17.40
CA ASN A 203 7.42 23.67 -16.68
C ASN A 203 7.76 22.17 -16.69
N PRO A 204 8.37 21.67 -17.79
CA PRO A 204 8.60 20.24 -17.96
C PRO A 204 9.48 19.63 -16.87
N SER A 205 9.12 18.43 -16.42
CA SER A 205 9.87 17.67 -15.41
C SER A 205 11.34 17.50 -15.81
N PRO A 206 12.28 17.66 -14.86
CA PRO A 206 13.66 17.24 -15.04
C PRO A 206 13.75 15.81 -15.58
N ARG A 207 14.70 15.58 -16.49
CA ARG A 207 14.86 14.25 -17.09
C ARG A 207 16.30 13.94 -17.42
N LYS A 208 16.64 12.66 -17.27
CA LYS A 208 17.92 12.08 -17.66
C LYS A 208 17.77 11.53 -19.08
N VAL A 209 18.56 12.06 -20.00
CA VAL A 209 18.54 11.64 -21.41
C VAL A 209 19.72 10.71 -21.66
N LEU A 210 19.42 9.46 -22.02
CA LEU A 210 20.38 8.42 -22.38
C LEU A 210 20.21 8.06 -23.87
N PRO A 211 21.19 7.38 -24.50
CA PRO A 211 21.12 7.07 -25.94
C PRO A 211 19.85 6.33 -26.38
N HIS A 212 19.34 5.43 -25.53
CA HIS A 212 18.20 4.56 -25.86
C HIS A 212 16.96 4.78 -24.99
N ARG A 213 17.02 5.69 -24.00
CA ARG A 213 15.88 5.95 -23.09
C ARG A 213 15.92 7.35 -22.48
N VAL A 214 14.77 7.78 -21.98
CA VAL A 214 14.66 8.98 -21.15
C VAL A 214 14.05 8.55 -19.81
N ILE A 215 14.64 9.00 -18.71
CA ILE A 215 14.11 8.78 -17.37
C ILE A 215 13.59 10.13 -16.86
N TYR A 216 12.29 10.21 -16.65
CA TYR A 216 11.60 11.41 -16.19
C TYR A 216 11.48 11.38 -14.68
N THR A 217 11.63 12.52 -14.02
CA THR A 217 11.26 12.65 -12.61
C THR A 217 9.74 12.54 -12.44
N SER A 218 9.30 11.90 -11.37
CA SER A 218 7.87 11.76 -11.08
C SER A 218 7.27 13.08 -10.60
N GLN A 219 6.09 13.42 -11.12
CA GLN A 219 5.27 14.52 -10.64
C GLN A 219 4.52 14.09 -9.37
N GLY A 220 4.60 14.92 -8.33
CA GLY A 220 3.84 14.70 -7.11
C GLY A 220 2.35 14.99 -7.33
N MET A 221 1.49 14.13 -6.80
CA MET A 221 0.05 14.43 -6.74
C MET A 221 -0.21 15.49 -5.66
N PRO A 222 -1.09 16.48 -5.88
CA PRO A 222 -1.45 17.42 -4.82
C PRO A 222 -2.37 16.78 -3.78
N ILE A 223 -2.60 17.47 -2.65
CA ILE A 223 -3.65 17.08 -1.70
C ILE A 223 -4.99 17.13 -2.43
N THR A 224 -5.69 16.01 -2.42
CA THR A 224 -6.99 15.84 -3.05
C THR A 224 -8.06 15.59 -1.99
N SER A 225 -9.30 15.84 -2.37
CA SER A 225 -10.46 15.40 -1.60
C SER A 225 -11.15 14.30 -2.39
N GLY A 226 -11.66 13.30 -1.71
CA GLY A 226 -12.26 12.12 -2.33
C GLY A 226 -12.10 10.92 -1.44
N ALA A 227 -12.85 9.88 -1.73
CA ALA A 227 -12.82 8.70 -0.90
C ALA A 227 -11.60 7.83 -1.21
N LEU A 228 -11.03 7.24 -0.16
CA LEU A 228 -9.81 6.45 -0.27
C LEU A 228 -10.02 5.18 -1.09
N ALA A 229 -8.93 4.60 -1.58
CA ALA A 229 -8.93 3.22 -2.04
C ALA A 229 -7.67 2.46 -1.61
N ILE A 230 -7.83 1.18 -1.28
CA ILE A 230 -6.73 0.21 -1.18
C ILE A 230 -6.26 -0.11 -2.59
N SER A 231 -4.95 -0.14 -2.79
CA SER A 231 -4.31 -0.33 -4.09
C SER A 231 -3.08 -1.24 -4.00
N ASP A 232 -2.54 -1.60 -5.15
CA ASP A 232 -1.35 -2.45 -5.32
C ASP A 232 -1.56 -3.90 -4.86
N PHE A 233 -2.19 -4.66 -5.75
CA PHE A 233 -2.42 -6.09 -5.57
C PHE A 233 -1.30 -6.95 -6.18
N GLY A 234 -0.13 -6.37 -6.47
CA GLY A 234 0.99 -7.09 -7.08
C GLY A 234 1.45 -8.31 -6.28
N ALA A 235 1.43 -8.20 -4.94
CA ALA A 235 1.82 -9.28 -4.02
C ALA A 235 0.64 -10.12 -3.48
N ALA A 236 -0.60 -9.69 -3.73
CA ALA A 236 -1.80 -10.30 -3.17
C ALA A 236 -1.95 -11.78 -3.57
N LYS A 237 -2.65 -12.55 -2.73
CA LYS A 237 -2.89 -13.98 -2.96
C LYS A 237 -4.38 -14.29 -2.97
N ILE A 238 -4.78 -15.18 -3.88
CA ILE A 238 -6.15 -15.69 -3.99
C ILE A 238 -6.20 -17.07 -3.34
N GLY A 239 -7.14 -17.29 -2.43
CA GLY A 239 -7.35 -18.54 -1.71
C GLY A 239 -7.26 -18.37 -0.20
N ALA A 240 -7.67 -19.41 0.54
CA ALA A 240 -7.86 -19.32 1.98
C ALA A 240 -6.56 -19.49 2.80
N ASN A 241 -5.63 -20.33 2.35
CA ASN A 241 -4.42 -20.66 3.11
C ASN A 241 -3.19 -20.62 2.21
N HIS A 242 -2.12 -20.03 2.73
CA HIS A 242 -0.86 -19.81 2.00
C HIS A 242 0.34 -20.09 2.90
N SER A 243 1.53 -20.01 2.31
CA SER A 243 2.82 -20.13 3.01
C SER A 243 3.87 -19.30 2.28
N GLY A 244 5.00 -19.07 2.95
CA GLY A 244 6.12 -18.29 2.41
C GLY A 244 6.19 -16.87 2.96
N ASP A 245 7.29 -16.20 2.63
CA ASP A 245 7.62 -14.86 3.13
C ASP A 245 6.83 -13.78 2.37
N VAL A 246 5.93 -13.14 3.09
CA VAL A 246 5.10 -12.03 2.63
C VAL A 246 5.12 -10.92 3.67
N MET A 247 4.46 -9.80 3.34
CA MET A 247 4.42 -8.57 4.13
C MET A 247 5.75 -7.83 4.20
N PRO A 248 5.72 -6.49 4.19
CA PRO A 248 6.90 -5.71 4.53
C PRO A 248 7.30 -6.01 5.97
N ALA A 249 8.61 -6.03 6.20
CA ALA A 249 9.20 -6.44 7.47
C ALA A 249 8.53 -5.90 8.74
N VAL A 250 8.36 -4.58 8.87
CA VAL A 250 7.78 -3.97 10.08
C VAL A 250 6.27 -4.22 10.26
N TYR A 251 5.60 -4.73 9.22
CA TYR A 251 4.20 -5.14 9.25
C TYR A 251 4.02 -6.64 9.40
N ARG A 252 5.10 -7.43 9.31
CA ARG A 252 5.04 -8.88 9.26
C ARG A 252 4.38 -9.46 10.51
N ALA A 253 3.40 -10.33 10.31
CA ALA A 253 2.69 -11.04 11.36
C ALA A 253 3.56 -12.15 11.98
N PRO A 254 3.36 -12.51 13.27
CA PRO A 254 4.21 -13.49 13.95
C PRO A 254 4.24 -14.86 13.26
N GLU A 255 3.11 -15.34 12.72
CA GLU A 255 3.04 -16.59 11.97
C GLU A 255 3.85 -16.55 10.67
N VAL A 256 4.00 -15.39 10.03
CA VAL A 256 4.85 -15.22 8.84
C VAL A 256 6.33 -15.20 9.23
N ILE A 257 6.69 -14.52 10.33
CA ILE A 257 8.07 -14.55 10.88
C ILE A 257 8.49 -15.98 11.22
N MET A 258 7.57 -16.76 11.78
CA MET A 258 7.82 -18.15 12.20
C MET A 258 7.61 -19.18 11.07
N ASN A 259 7.50 -18.73 9.83
CA ASN A 259 7.34 -19.57 8.63
C ASN A 259 6.19 -20.59 8.74
N MET A 260 5.10 -20.19 9.39
CA MET A 260 3.87 -20.97 9.49
C MET A 260 2.96 -20.70 8.29
N SER A 261 1.94 -21.54 8.12
CA SER A 261 0.83 -21.24 7.21
C SER A 261 0.06 -20.01 7.70
N TRP A 262 -0.43 -19.20 6.77
CA TRP A 262 -1.16 -17.98 7.06
C TRP A 262 -2.37 -17.81 6.16
N ASP A 263 -3.33 -16.99 6.60
CA ASP A 263 -4.57 -16.67 5.93
C ASP A 263 -4.78 -15.13 5.88
N CYS A 264 -6.01 -14.69 5.61
CA CYS A 264 -6.34 -13.26 5.54
C CYS A 264 -6.12 -12.47 6.84
N LYS A 265 -5.93 -13.13 7.99
CA LYS A 265 -5.70 -12.48 9.28
C LYS A 265 -4.35 -11.76 9.37
N ILE A 266 -3.43 -12.01 8.42
CA ILE A 266 -2.21 -11.21 8.30
C ILE A 266 -2.51 -9.76 7.88
N ASP A 267 -3.55 -9.53 7.06
CA ASP A 267 -3.93 -8.17 6.70
C ASP A 267 -4.58 -7.46 7.88
N THR A 268 -5.34 -8.19 8.71
CA THR A 268 -5.91 -7.62 9.93
C THR A 268 -4.82 -7.24 10.92
N TRP A 269 -3.76 -8.06 11.03
CA TRP A 269 -2.56 -7.69 11.77
C TRP A 269 -1.93 -6.40 11.24
N ALA A 270 -1.68 -6.33 9.92
CA ALA A 270 -1.10 -5.15 9.29
C ALA A 270 -1.95 -3.89 9.49
N PHE A 271 -3.28 -4.03 9.47
CA PHE A 271 -4.24 -2.97 9.81
C PHE A 271 -4.00 -2.44 11.23
N GLY A 272 -3.81 -3.34 12.22
CA GLY A 272 -3.52 -2.95 13.60
C GLY A 272 -2.17 -2.23 13.75
N VAL A 273 -1.13 -2.70 13.05
CA VAL A 273 0.19 -2.07 13.03
C VAL A 273 0.13 -0.67 12.41
N MET A 274 -0.63 -0.53 11.32
CA MET A 274 -0.80 0.72 10.57
C MET A 274 -1.37 1.87 11.40
N ILE A 275 -2.13 1.58 12.46
CA ILE A 275 -2.68 2.60 13.38
C ILE A 275 -1.55 3.51 13.90
N TRP A 276 -0.41 2.94 14.31
CA TRP A 276 0.70 3.73 14.83
C TRP A 276 1.34 4.61 13.76
N ASP A 277 1.49 4.07 12.55
CA ASP A 277 2.00 4.84 11.42
C ASP A 277 1.14 6.06 11.12
N LEU A 278 -0.18 5.89 11.08
CA LEU A 278 -1.10 6.98 10.77
C LEU A 278 -1.25 7.95 11.96
N PHE A 279 -1.22 7.46 13.19
CA PHE A 279 -1.66 8.23 14.35
C PHE A 279 -0.54 8.66 15.31
N GLU A 280 0.45 7.81 15.60
CA GLU A 280 1.48 8.12 16.61
C GLU A 280 2.71 8.83 16.04
N GLY A 281 2.75 9.04 14.71
CA GLY A 281 3.87 9.65 14.01
C GLY A 281 5.12 8.76 14.00
N GLY A 282 4.96 7.45 14.19
CA GLY A 282 6.04 6.48 14.22
C GLY A 282 5.54 5.04 14.12
N ARG A 283 6.46 4.10 13.88
CA ARG A 283 6.12 2.68 13.75
C ARG A 283 5.73 2.06 15.11
N LEU A 284 4.85 1.06 15.11
CA LEU A 284 4.58 0.21 16.28
C LEU A 284 5.80 -0.67 16.59
N PHE A 285 6.27 -1.40 15.59
CA PHE A 285 7.49 -2.22 15.62
C PHE A 285 8.60 -1.54 14.83
N ARG A 286 9.82 -1.56 15.36
CA ARG A 286 11.00 -1.09 14.64
C ARG A 286 11.67 -2.24 13.90
N ALA A 287 11.76 -3.40 14.55
CA ALA A 287 12.33 -4.62 13.98
C ALA A 287 13.72 -4.42 13.32
N ILE A 288 14.56 -3.54 13.87
CA ILE A 288 15.86 -3.19 13.28
C ILE A 288 16.98 -3.45 14.28
N LYS A 289 18.01 -4.16 13.83
CA LYS A 289 19.31 -4.34 14.49
C LYS A 289 20.41 -3.95 13.49
N ASP A 290 21.33 -3.07 13.88
CA ASP A 290 22.43 -2.62 13.02
C ASP A 290 22.00 -2.11 11.62
N ASN A 291 20.87 -1.38 11.57
CA ASN A 291 20.23 -0.87 10.35
C ASN A 291 19.68 -1.94 9.38
N VAL A 292 19.57 -3.19 9.83
CA VAL A 292 18.97 -4.29 9.06
C VAL A 292 17.74 -4.81 9.80
N ILE A 293 16.76 -5.30 9.05
CA ILE A 293 15.57 -5.95 9.60
C ILE A 293 16.01 -7.21 10.36
N ASP A 294 15.50 -7.37 11.59
CA ASP A 294 15.86 -8.48 12.47
C ASP A 294 14.60 -9.07 13.15
N ASP A 295 14.32 -10.34 12.86
CA ASP A 295 13.16 -11.05 13.37
C ASP A 295 13.23 -11.28 14.89
N GLU A 296 14.42 -11.43 15.49
CA GLU A 296 14.58 -11.59 16.93
C GLU A 296 14.17 -10.31 17.67
N VAL A 297 14.62 -9.15 17.19
CA VAL A 297 14.19 -7.85 17.70
C VAL A 297 12.69 -7.67 17.54
N HIS A 298 12.14 -8.03 16.37
CA HIS A 298 10.71 -7.91 16.11
C HIS A 298 9.88 -8.73 17.09
N LEU A 299 10.24 -10.00 17.31
CA LEU A 299 9.54 -10.88 18.25
C LEU A 299 9.70 -10.40 19.70
N ALA A 300 10.86 -9.86 20.10
CA ALA A 300 11.06 -9.27 21.42
C ALA A 300 10.14 -8.06 21.66
N GLU A 301 9.96 -7.21 20.64
CA GLU A 301 9.00 -6.10 20.68
C GLU A 301 7.55 -6.62 20.78
N MET A 302 7.18 -7.67 20.04
CA MET A 302 5.85 -8.30 20.14
C MET A 302 5.60 -8.84 21.55
N VAL A 303 6.54 -9.58 22.14
CA VAL A 303 6.42 -10.10 23.51
C VAL A 303 6.27 -8.98 24.53
N SER A 304 6.99 -7.87 24.34
CA SER A 304 6.88 -6.69 25.21
C SER A 304 5.47 -6.08 25.19
N LEU A 305 4.86 -5.94 24.01
CA LEU A 305 3.56 -5.28 23.85
C LEU A 305 2.37 -6.19 24.14
N MET A 306 2.48 -7.48 23.85
CA MET A 306 1.36 -8.44 23.87
C MET A 306 1.48 -9.49 24.97
N GLY A 307 2.64 -9.59 25.63
CA GLY A 307 2.98 -10.73 26.49
C GLY A 307 3.50 -11.93 25.69
N PRO A 308 3.95 -13.00 26.38
CA PRO A 308 4.52 -14.17 25.71
C PRO A 308 3.46 -14.91 24.86
N PRO A 309 3.87 -15.55 23.75
CA PRO A 309 2.98 -16.39 22.95
C PRO A 309 2.44 -17.58 23.77
N PRO A 310 1.20 -18.03 23.49
CA PRO A 310 0.68 -19.24 24.09
C PRO A 310 1.45 -20.47 23.61
N LYS A 311 1.43 -21.56 24.41
CA LYS A 311 2.11 -22.82 24.06
C LYS A 311 1.65 -23.39 22.72
N GLU A 312 0.38 -23.22 22.40
CA GLU A 312 -0.18 -23.65 21.12
C GLU A 312 0.53 -23.00 19.93
N PHE A 313 0.78 -21.68 19.99
CA PHE A 313 1.53 -20.99 18.94
C PHE A 313 2.95 -21.55 18.83
N LEU A 314 3.63 -21.73 19.96
CA LEU A 314 5.02 -22.24 20.00
C LEU A 314 5.17 -23.67 19.46
N GLN A 315 4.10 -24.46 19.46
CA GLN A 315 4.10 -25.82 18.95
C GLN A 315 3.86 -25.90 17.42
N ARG A 316 3.43 -24.81 16.78
CA ARG A 316 3.12 -24.77 15.34
C ARG A 316 4.35 -24.71 14.44
N SER A 317 5.50 -24.27 14.96
CA SER A 317 6.73 -24.17 14.18
C SER A 317 7.95 -24.60 15.01
N PRO A 318 8.83 -25.46 14.48
CA PRO A 318 10.09 -25.77 15.13
C PRO A 318 10.99 -24.53 15.25
N ASP A 319 10.83 -23.53 14.39
CA ASP A 319 11.61 -22.29 14.43
C ASP A 319 11.40 -21.53 15.75
N CYS A 320 10.27 -21.75 16.44
CA CYS A 320 10.00 -21.16 17.76
C CYS A 320 11.07 -21.53 18.80
N SER A 321 11.71 -22.70 18.68
CA SER A 321 12.76 -23.11 19.64
C SER A 321 14.03 -22.28 19.57
N ARG A 322 14.18 -21.42 18.55
CA ARG A 322 15.27 -20.44 18.46
C ARG A 322 15.14 -19.33 19.49
N TYR A 323 13.90 -18.98 19.87
CA TYR A 323 13.61 -17.80 20.69
C TYR A 323 12.96 -18.14 22.03
N TRP A 324 12.28 -19.29 22.14
CA TRP A 324 11.64 -19.76 23.37
C TRP A 324 12.07 -21.18 23.73
N ASN A 325 12.20 -21.47 25.03
CA ASN A 325 12.41 -22.84 25.51
C ASN A 325 11.08 -23.63 25.59
N SER A 326 11.17 -24.91 25.97
CA SER A 326 10.02 -25.81 26.10
C SER A 326 8.97 -25.38 27.15
N GLU A 327 9.34 -24.51 28.08
CA GLU A 327 8.43 -23.92 29.05
C GLU A 327 7.74 -22.63 28.56
N GLY A 328 8.11 -22.15 27.37
CA GLY A 328 7.61 -20.89 26.78
C GLY A 328 8.34 -19.65 27.28
N ARG A 329 9.51 -19.78 27.93
CA ARG A 329 10.32 -18.65 28.37
C ARG A 329 11.21 -18.17 27.23
N TRP A 330 11.34 -16.86 27.08
CA TRP A 330 12.25 -16.22 26.12
C TRP A 330 13.72 -16.58 26.45
N ILE A 331 14.46 -17.03 25.45
CA ILE A 331 15.87 -17.45 25.56
C ILE A 331 16.79 -16.77 24.54
N ALA A 332 16.25 -15.91 23.67
CA ALA A 332 17.05 -15.21 22.68
C ALA A 332 17.97 -14.16 23.32
N GLU A 333 19.04 -13.77 22.61
CA GLU A 333 20.03 -12.81 23.10
C GLU A 333 19.44 -11.41 23.27
N THR A 334 18.53 -11.02 22.36
CA THR A 334 17.88 -9.72 22.41
C THR A 334 16.98 -9.61 23.65
N PRO A 335 17.20 -8.62 24.54
CA PRO A 335 16.36 -8.43 25.70
C PRO A 335 14.97 -7.94 25.29
N ILE A 336 13.93 -8.41 26.00
CA ILE A 336 12.57 -7.90 25.83
C ILE A 336 12.54 -6.42 26.29
N PRO A 337 12.19 -5.47 25.41
CA PRO A 337 12.13 -4.06 25.79
C PRO A 337 11.09 -3.80 26.90
N GLN A 338 11.29 -2.76 27.71
CA GLN A 338 10.33 -2.33 28.72
C GLN A 338 9.36 -1.30 28.12
N GLN A 339 8.24 -1.79 27.57
CA GLN A 339 7.17 -0.96 26.99
C GLN A 339 5.83 -1.69 27.09
N SER A 340 4.73 -0.98 26.83
CA SER A 340 3.41 -1.56 26.69
C SER A 340 2.60 -0.76 25.67
N LEU A 341 1.45 -1.26 25.23
CA LEU A 341 0.57 -0.49 24.36
C LEU A 341 0.15 0.85 25.02
N GLU A 342 -0.05 0.88 26.34
CA GLU A 342 -0.37 2.09 27.10
C GLU A 342 0.72 3.16 27.04
N THR A 343 2.00 2.76 27.10
CA THR A 343 3.13 3.70 27.05
C THR A 343 3.43 4.15 25.62
N ARG A 344 3.03 3.35 24.63
CA ARG A 344 3.25 3.60 23.19
C ARG A 344 2.16 4.44 22.55
N GLU A 345 0.93 4.36 23.07
CA GLU A 345 -0.14 5.30 22.74
C GLU A 345 0.08 6.57 23.57
N ARG A 346 0.23 7.73 22.93
CA ARG A 346 0.60 8.99 23.60
C ARG A 346 -0.31 10.16 23.26
N ARG A 347 -1.32 9.96 22.42
CA ARG A 347 -2.12 11.05 21.85
C ARG A 347 -3.54 11.13 22.35
N LEU A 348 -4.07 10.03 22.87
CA LEU A 348 -5.39 9.94 23.47
C LEU A 348 -5.28 9.81 24.99
N GLU A 349 -6.37 10.18 25.66
CA GLU A 349 -6.52 10.03 27.11
C GLU A 349 -7.89 9.45 27.45
N GLY A 350 -8.05 9.04 28.70
CA GLY A 350 -9.34 8.61 29.26
C GLY A 350 -10.04 7.52 28.44
N ARG A 351 -11.29 7.81 28.04
CA ARG A 351 -12.17 6.87 27.34
C ARG A 351 -11.62 6.48 25.96
N ASP A 352 -11.18 7.46 25.17
CA ASP A 352 -10.77 7.23 23.78
C ASP A 352 -9.52 6.34 23.72
N LYS A 353 -8.54 6.60 24.61
CA LYS A 353 -7.37 5.74 24.77
C LYS A 353 -7.75 4.31 25.12
N LYS A 354 -8.63 4.13 26.10
CA LYS A 354 -9.10 2.79 26.51
C LYS A 354 -9.78 2.05 25.36
N MET A 355 -10.58 2.75 24.56
CA MET A 355 -11.28 2.17 23.40
C MET A 355 -10.29 1.77 22.31
N LEU A 356 -9.33 2.63 21.94
CA LEU A 356 -8.29 2.28 20.97
C LEU A 356 -7.47 1.06 21.42
N LEU A 357 -7.03 1.05 22.68
CA LEU A 357 -6.26 -0.08 23.22
C LEU A 357 -7.08 -1.38 23.28
N THR A 358 -8.40 -1.28 23.44
CA THR A 358 -9.30 -2.44 23.38
C THR A 358 -9.39 -2.99 21.96
N LEU A 359 -9.56 -2.13 20.96
CA LEU A 359 -9.54 -2.49 19.55
C LEU A 359 -8.22 -3.17 19.16
N VAL A 360 -7.09 -2.54 19.47
CA VAL A 360 -5.76 -3.07 19.14
C VAL A 360 -5.53 -4.45 19.77
N ARG A 361 -6.02 -4.69 20.99
CA ARG A 361 -5.94 -6.00 21.65
C ARG A 361 -6.85 -7.07 21.04
N LYS A 362 -7.87 -6.71 20.26
CA LYS A 362 -8.65 -7.68 19.47
C LYS A 362 -7.90 -8.06 18.18
N ILE A 363 -7.07 -7.17 17.66
CA ILE A 363 -6.33 -7.34 16.41
C ILE A 363 -4.97 -8.02 16.63
N LEU A 364 -4.18 -7.54 17.57
CA LEU A 364 -2.83 -8.04 17.85
C LEU A 364 -2.90 -9.26 18.77
N ARG A 365 -3.09 -10.44 18.14
CA ARG A 365 -3.05 -11.75 18.79
C ARG A 365 -2.00 -12.64 18.14
N TRP A 366 -1.37 -13.48 18.97
CA TRP A 366 -0.40 -14.46 18.52
C TRP A 366 -1.03 -15.51 17.60
N LEU A 367 -2.18 -16.05 17.99
CA LEU A 367 -2.94 -17.00 17.20
C LEU A 367 -3.82 -16.25 16.15
N PRO A 368 -3.66 -16.52 14.85
CA PRO A 368 -4.43 -15.83 13.79
C PRO A 368 -5.95 -15.97 13.96
N GLU A 369 -6.41 -17.15 14.37
CA GLU A 369 -7.83 -17.44 14.59
C GLU A 369 -8.45 -16.66 15.76
N GLU A 370 -7.65 -16.18 16.71
CA GLU A 370 -8.13 -15.32 17.81
C GLU A 370 -8.23 -13.83 17.41
N ARG A 371 -7.66 -13.45 16.25
CA ARG A 371 -7.76 -12.07 15.77
C ARG A 371 -9.18 -11.78 15.33
N ALA A 372 -9.66 -10.58 15.65
CA ALA A 372 -10.85 -10.01 15.04
C ALA A 372 -10.79 -10.15 13.51
N SER A 373 -11.91 -10.43 12.87
CA SER A 373 -12.05 -10.30 11.42
C SER A 373 -12.12 -8.84 11.01
N ALA A 374 -11.96 -8.54 9.71
CA ALA A 374 -12.20 -7.20 9.19
C ALA A 374 -13.62 -6.70 9.52
N TYR A 375 -14.61 -7.61 9.51
CA TYR A 375 -15.98 -7.34 9.95
C TYR A 375 -16.06 -6.88 11.42
N ASP A 376 -15.47 -7.66 12.33
CA ASP A 376 -15.46 -7.33 13.76
C ASP A 376 -14.75 -6.00 14.05
N VAL A 377 -13.76 -5.64 13.23
CA VAL A 377 -13.01 -4.39 13.36
C VAL A 377 -13.87 -3.19 12.96
N PHE A 378 -14.54 -3.22 11.80
CA PHE A 378 -15.30 -2.03 11.37
C PHE A 378 -16.54 -1.76 12.24
N GLU A 379 -17.07 -2.78 12.93
CA GLU A 379 -18.14 -2.66 13.92
C GLU A 379 -17.63 -2.23 15.32
N ASP A 380 -16.33 -2.04 15.52
CA ASP A 380 -15.78 -1.69 16.83
C ASP A 380 -16.18 -0.27 17.29
N ASP A 381 -16.49 -0.14 18.58
CA ASP A 381 -16.93 1.12 19.17
C ASP A 381 -15.92 2.27 19.00
N PHE A 382 -14.62 2.00 18.97
CA PHE A 382 -13.63 3.04 18.70
C PHE A 382 -13.77 3.57 17.28
N ILE A 383 -13.98 2.69 16.31
CA ILE A 383 -14.12 3.06 14.90
C ILE A 383 -15.45 3.80 14.67
N LEU A 384 -16.56 3.29 15.21
CA LEU A 384 -17.88 3.87 15.00
C LEU A 384 -18.17 5.14 15.82
N GLN A 385 -17.25 5.55 16.70
CA GLN A 385 -17.43 6.73 17.55
C GLN A 385 -17.73 8.00 16.75
N TYR A 386 -16.99 8.26 15.65
CA TYR A 386 -17.16 9.48 14.86
C TYR A 386 -18.56 9.58 14.22
N LEU A 387 -19.17 8.45 13.83
CA LEU A 387 -20.53 8.44 13.26
C LEU A 387 -21.58 8.88 14.27
N ARG A 388 -21.37 8.55 15.55
CA ARG A 388 -22.26 8.95 16.64
C ARG A 388 -22.10 10.44 16.94
N GLU A 389 -20.86 10.94 16.92
CA GLU A 389 -20.53 12.35 17.13
C GLU A 389 -21.06 13.23 15.99
N ASP A 390 -20.95 12.82 14.72
CA ASP A 390 -21.47 13.56 13.56
C ASP A 390 -23.01 13.66 13.57
N LYS A 391 -23.70 12.58 13.97
CA LYS A 391 -25.15 12.59 14.18
C LYS A 391 -25.57 13.55 15.30
N ALA A 392 -24.75 13.72 16.33
CA ALA A 392 -25.02 14.66 17.41
C ALA A 392 -24.76 16.12 17.00
N LYS A 393 -23.74 16.38 16.16
CA LYS A 393 -23.44 17.72 15.60
C LYS A 393 -24.48 18.19 14.57
N SER A 394 -25.17 17.25 13.92
CA SER A 394 -26.19 17.51 12.89
C SER A 394 -27.61 17.70 13.45
N ARG A 395 -27.77 17.63 14.77
CA ARG A 395 -29.00 17.92 15.52
C ARG A 395 -28.81 19.21 16.30
#